data_AF-A0A6I3HHG9-F1
#
_entry.id   AF-A0A6I3HHG9-F1
#
_cell.length_a   1.000
_cell.length_b   1.000
_cell.length_c   1.000
_cell.angle_alpha   90.00
_cell.angle_beta   90.00
_cell.angle_gamma   90.00
#
_symmetry.space_group_name_H-M   'P 1'
#
loop_
_entity.id
_entity.type
_entity.pdbx_description
1 polymer ?
#
loop_
_entity_poly.entity_id
_entity_poly.type
_entity_poly.pdbx_seq_one_letter_code
_entity_poly.pdbx_strand_id
1 'polypeptide(L)'
;MSLLHVRYIGSLDQGTSSTRFMIFDHGGKVVGQHQVEHRQILPQAGWVEHDANEIWERTQESIVGALKQADILGSDLAGIGITNQRETTVVWDVTTGEPLSNAIVWQDTRSTEFLAGLSQDEQTTIRFKTGLTIAPYFAGSKMNWLLTNVPAARGVN
;
A
#
# COMPACT_ATOMS: atom_id res chain seq x y z
N MET A 1 37.49 -21.91 -7.30
CA MET A 1 36.18 -22.30 -7.86
C MET A 1 35.18 -21.26 -7.36
N SER A 2 34.92 -20.24 -8.18
CA SER A 2 34.03 -19.12 -7.78
C SER A 2 32.61 -19.66 -7.70
N LEU A 3 32.08 -19.79 -6.48
CA LEU A 3 30.66 -19.99 -6.24
C LEU A 3 29.97 -18.69 -6.67
N LEU A 4 29.54 -18.62 -7.93
CA LEU A 4 28.55 -17.63 -8.35
C LEU A 4 27.34 -17.84 -7.44
N HIS A 5 27.19 -16.98 -6.42
CA HIS A 5 25.98 -16.91 -5.62
C HIS A 5 24.83 -16.74 -6.60
N VAL A 6 23.96 -17.75 -6.71
CA VAL A 6 22.71 -17.60 -7.45
C VAL A 6 21.90 -16.58 -6.67
N ARG A 7 21.76 -15.39 -7.23
CA ARG A 7 21.04 -14.29 -6.59
C ARG A 7 19.69 -14.13 -7.26
N TYR A 8 18.63 -14.38 -6.50
CA TYR A 8 17.25 -14.22 -6.93
C TYR A 8 16.77 -12.78 -6.71
N ILE A 9 15.69 -12.38 -7.37
CA ILE A 9 15.00 -11.11 -7.07
C ILE A 9 13.62 -11.42 -6.52
N GLY A 10 13.32 -10.88 -5.34
CA GLY A 10 11.97 -10.87 -4.80
C GLY A 10 11.16 -9.70 -5.37
N SER A 11 9.86 -9.90 -5.57
CA SER A 11 8.92 -8.84 -5.93
C SER A 11 7.72 -8.94 -5.02
N LEU A 12 7.51 -7.90 -4.22
CA LEU A 12 6.32 -7.70 -3.41
C LEU A 12 5.31 -6.87 -4.20
N ASP A 13 4.13 -7.43 -4.44
CA ASP A 13 2.98 -6.78 -5.04
C ASP A 13 1.85 -6.70 -4.02
N GLN A 14 1.73 -5.54 -3.36
CA GLN A 14 0.66 -5.24 -2.41
C GLN A 14 -0.57 -4.72 -3.18
N GLY A 15 -1.38 -5.63 -3.71
CA GLY A 15 -2.56 -5.29 -4.51
C GLY A 15 -3.76 -4.81 -3.68
N THR A 16 -4.86 -4.49 -4.36
CA THR A 16 -6.09 -4.02 -3.69
C THR A 16 -6.84 -5.15 -2.98
N SER A 17 -6.78 -6.39 -3.49
CA SER A 17 -7.54 -7.53 -2.92
C SER A 17 -6.65 -8.60 -2.30
N SER A 18 -5.37 -8.60 -2.65
CA SER A 18 -4.41 -9.58 -2.15
C SER A 18 -3.00 -9.02 -2.17
N THR A 19 -2.14 -9.58 -1.33
CA THR A 19 -0.70 -9.34 -1.32
C THR A 19 0.01 -10.55 -1.89
N ARG A 20 0.92 -10.34 -2.85
CA ARG A 20 1.68 -11.40 -3.51
C ARG A 20 3.18 -11.15 -3.37
N PHE A 21 3.93 -12.20 -3.08
CA PHE A 21 5.38 -12.19 -3.25
C PHE A 21 5.77 -13.20 -4.33
N MET A 22 6.63 -12.78 -5.26
CA MET A 22 7.15 -13.61 -6.34
C MET A 22 8.68 -13.57 -6.33
N ILE A 23 9.31 -14.69 -6.64
CA ILE A 23 10.77 -14.83 -6.67
C ILE A 23 11.18 -15.20 -8.08
N PHE A 24 12.13 -14.45 -8.63
CA PHE A 24 12.63 -14.60 -9.99
C PHE A 24 14.10 -15.02 -9.99
N ASP A 25 14.46 -15.95 -10.87
CA ASP A 25 15.86 -16.24 -11.18
C ASP A 25 16.45 -15.18 -12.14
N HIS A 26 17.74 -15.32 -12.47
CA HIS A 26 18.44 -14.40 -13.37
C HIS A 26 17.87 -14.40 -14.82
N GLY A 27 17.14 -15.44 -15.20
CA GLY A 27 16.44 -15.51 -16.49
C GLY A 27 15.06 -14.84 -16.47
N GLY A 28 14.62 -14.32 -15.32
CA GLY A 28 13.28 -13.77 -15.13
C GLY A 28 12.20 -14.83 -14.97
N LYS A 29 12.56 -16.09 -14.71
CA LYS A 29 11.60 -17.16 -14.45
C LYS A 29 11.13 -17.12 -13.00
N VAL A 30 9.83 -17.29 -12.79
CA VAL A 30 9.24 -17.44 -11.44
C VAL A 30 9.67 -18.80 -10.86
N VAL A 31 10.36 -18.78 -9.73
CA VAL A 31 10.82 -19.98 -9.00
C VAL A 31 10.09 -20.20 -7.68
N GLY A 32 9.36 -19.20 -7.19
CA GLY A 32 8.44 -19.33 -6.07
C GLY A 32 7.49 -18.14 -6.00
N GLN A 33 6.30 -18.37 -5.49
CA GLN A 33 5.28 -17.35 -5.28
C GLN A 33 4.32 -17.74 -4.18
N HIS A 34 3.76 -16.74 -3.51
CA HIS A 34 2.65 -16.92 -2.59
C HIS A 34 1.77 -15.68 -2.60
N GLN A 35 0.47 -15.89 -2.50
CA GLN A 35 -0.53 -14.83 -2.53
C GLN A 35 -1.54 -15.06 -1.43
N VAL A 36 -1.86 -14.00 -0.70
CA VAL A 36 -2.82 -14.04 0.40
C VAL A 36 -3.78 -12.87 0.26
N GLU A 37 -5.08 -13.16 0.34
CA GLU A 37 -6.14 -12.14 0.32
C GLU A 37 -6.20 -11.39 1.66
N HIS A 38 -6.68 -10.15 1.62
CA HIS A 38 -6.99 -9.36 2.81
C HIS A 38 -8.41 -8.81 2.71
N ARG A 39 -9.03 -8.55 3.87
CA ARG A 39 -10.42 -8.13 3.94
C ARG A 39 -10.63 -6.75 3.32
N GLN A 40 -11.72 -6.64 2.56
CA GLN A 40 -12.27 -5.36 2.12
C GLN A 40 -13.24 -4.86 3.19
N ILE A 41 -12.93 -3.74 3.83
CA ILE A 41 -13.75 -3.17 4.90
C ILE A 41 -14.62 -2.08 4.27
N LEU A 42 -15.94 -2.24 4.37
CA LEU A 42 -16.93 -1.34 3.77
C LEU A 42 -17.87 -0.78 4.85
N PRO A 43 -17.42 0.19 5.68
CA PRO A 43 -18.19 0.64 6.85
C PRO A 43 -19.54 1.27 6.47
N GLN A 44 -19.59 1.93 5.30
CA GLN A 44 -20.79 2.52 4.73
C GLN A 44 -20.64 2.70 3.21
N ALA A 45 -21.72 3.08 2.52
CA ALA A 45 -21.72 3.25 1.08
C ALA A 45 -20.63 4.24 0.61
N GLY A 46 -19.83 3.81 -0.37
CA GLY A 46 -18.72 4.60 -0.92
C GLY A 46 -17.43 4.59 -0.08
N TRP A 47 -17.45 4.01 1.12
CA TRP A 47 -16.27 3.92 1.97
C TRP A 47 -15.57 2.58 1.76
N VAL A 48 -14.27 2.64 1.50
CA VAL A 48 -13.43 1.47 1.26
C VAL A 48 -12.17 1.60 2.09
N GLU A 49 -12.01 0.65 3.01
CA GLU A 49 -10.91 0.62 3.98
C GLU A 49 -10.20 -0.73 3.96
N HIS A 50 -8.92 -0.72 4.32
CA HIS A 50 -8.17 -1.91 4.68
C HIS A 50 -7.59 -1.75 6.08
N ASP A 51 -7.54 -2.84 6.83
CA ASP A 51 -6.75 -2.89 8.06
C ASP A 51 -5.26 -2.82 7.69
N ALA A 52 -4.56 -1.78 8.15
CA ALA A 52 -3.16 -1.55 7.81
C ALA A 52 -2.24 -2.60 8.46
N ASN A 53 -2.61 -3.14 9.62
CA ASN A 53 -1.89 -4.25 10.24
C ASN A 53 -2.09 -5.52 9.42
N GLU A 54 -3.31 -5.79 8.95
CA GLU A 54 -3.57 -6.95 8.08
C GLU A 54 -2.75 -6.88 6.77
N ILE A 55 -2.62 -5.70 6.15
CA ILE A 55 -1.75 -5.51 4.97
C ILE A 55 -0.30 -5.93 5.28
N TRP A 56 0.22 -5.54 6.44
CA TRP A 56 1.58 -5.88 6.86
C TRP A 56 1.73 -7.38 7.16
N GLU A 57 0.77 -7.96 7.89
CA GLU A 57 0.74 -9.40 8.16
C GLU A 57 0.72 -10.22 6.85
N ARG A 58 -0.12 -9.85 5.88
CA ARG A 58 -0.16 -10.53 4.56
C ARG A 58 1.12 -10.34 3.77
N THR A 59 1.79 -9.20 3.92
CA THR A 59 3.10 -8.97 3.33
C THR A 59 4.10 -9.99 3.86
N GLN A 60 4.20 -10.14 5.19
CA GLN A 60 5.10 -11.12 5.81
C GLN A 60 4.75 -12.56 5.42
N GLU A 61 3.46 -12.91 5.44
CA GLU A 61 2.97 -14.24 5.07
C GLU A 61 3.31 -14.59 3.61
N SER A 62 3.08 -13.65 2.68
CA SER A 62 3.40 -13.85 1.26
C SER A 62 4.90 -14.06 1.02
N ILE A 63 5.77 -13.32 1.71
CA ILE A 63 7.22 -13.48 1.61
C ILE A 63 7.64 -14.87 2.12
N VAL A 64 7.19 -15.26 3.30
CA VAL A 64 7.54 -16.56 3.91
C VAL A 64 7.05 -17.73 3.04
N GLY A 65 5.82 -17.66 2.54
CA GLY A 65 5.25 -18.71 1.70
C GLY A 65 6.00 -18.87 0.37
N ALA A 66 6.41 -17.77 -0.26
CA ALA A 66 7.13 -17.80 -1.52
C ALA A 66 8.56 -18.34 -1.35
N LEU A 67 9.27 -17.92 -0.30
CA LEU A 67 10.60 -18.46 0.04
C LEU A 67 10.54 -19.96 0.30
N LYS A 68 9.54 -20.41 1.07
CA LYS A 68 9.31 -21.84 1.34
C LYS A 68 8.99 -22.62 0.06
N GLN A 69 8.21 -22.06 -0.86
CA GLN A 69 7.91 -22.73 -2.13
C GLN A 69 9.14 -22.84 -3.03
N ALA A 70 9.99 -21.81 -3.05
CA ALA A 70 11.24 -21.80 -3.82
C ALA A 70 12.37 -22.65 -3.18
N ASP A 71 12.20 -23.06 -1.92
CA ASP A 71 13.21 -23.77 -1.12
C ASP A 71 14.53 -22.97 -1.00
N ILE A 72 14.42 -21.66 -0.74
CA ILE A 72 15.56 -20.75 -0.55
C ILE A 72 15.43 -19.94 0.73
N LEU A 73 16.53 -19.34 1.17
CA LEU A 73 16.56 -18.40 2.29
C LEU A 73 16.44 -16.96 1.78
N GLY A 74 16.01 -16.05 2.66
CA GLY A 74 16.00 -14.62 2.35
C GLY A 74 17.39 -14.06 2.00
N SER A 75 18.47 -14.67 2.51
CA SER A 75 19.86 -14.33 2.16
C SER A 75 20.24 -14.64 0.71
N ASP A 76 19.44 -15.44 0.00
CA ASP A 76 19.66 -15.77 -1.40
C ASP A 76 19.03 -14.72 -2.36
N LEU A 77 18.25 -13.78 -1.81
CA LEU A 77 17.72 -12.64 -2.56
C LEU A 77 18.80 -11.56 -2.71
N ALA A 78 19.08 -11.14 -3.95
CA ALA A 78 19.88 -9.96 -4.24
C ALA A 78 19.20 -8.64 -3.86
N GLY A 79 17.86 -8.64 -3.85
CA GLY A 79 17.05 -7.46 -3.58
C GLY A 79 15.57 -7.76 -3.71
N ILE A 80 14.76 -6.81 -3.26
CA ILE A 80 13.31 -6.86 -3.32
C ILE A 80 12.81 -5.62 -4.07
N GLY A 81 12.06 -5.84 -5.14
CA GLY A 81 11.24 -4.81 -5.77
C GLY A 81 9.89 -4.72 -5.05
N ILE A 82 9.42 -3.51 -4.77
CA ILE A 82 8.13 -3.27 -4.13
C ILE A 82 7.23 -2.53 -5.11
N THR A 83 6.02 -3.06 -5.29
CA THR A 83 4.92 -2.40 -5.98
C THR A 83 3.66 -2.52 -5.11
N ASN A 84 2.75 -1.59 -5.27
CA ASN A 84 1.59 -1.45 -4.40
C ASN A 84 0.40 -0.85 -5.13
N GLN A 85 -0.79 -1.06 -4.58
CA GLN A 85 -1.96 -0.26 -4.90
C GLN A 85 -1.63 1.21 -4.62
N ARG A 86 -1.82 2.05 -5.63
CA ARG A 86 -1.52 3.47 -5.52
C ARG A 86 -2.65 4.19 -4.79
N GLU A 87 -2.41 5.45 -4.42
CA GLU A 87 -3.32 6.38 -3.73
C GLU A 87 -3.87 5.98 -2.35
N THR A 88 -3.98 4.68 -2.04
CA THR A 88 -4.33 4.18 -0.71
C THR A 88 -3.45 4.84 0.36
N THR A 89 -4.08 5.41 1.38
CA THR A 89 -3.41 6.29 2.34
C THR A 89 -3.44 5.69 3.74
N VAL A 90 -2.27 5.62 4.38
CA VAL A 90 -2.07 5.14 5.75
C VAL A 90 -1.45 6.26 6.60
N VAL A 91 -1.84 6.35 7.87
CA VAL A 91 -1.22 7.18 8.89
C VAL A 91 -0.81 6.30 10.07
N TRP A 92 0.37 6.54 10.63
CA TRP A 92 0.94 5.74 11.72
C TRP A 92 1.71 6.62 12.71
N ASP A 93 1.91 6.11 13.92
CA ASP A 93 2.76 6.73 14.92
C ASP A 93 4.24 6.48 14.58
N VAL A 94 5.03 7.53 14.43
CA VAL A 94 6.44 7.43 14.00
C VAL A 94 7.37 6.80 15.04
N THR A 95 6.96 6.75 16.31
CA THR A 95 7.75 6.18 17.41
C THR A 95 7.51 4.68 17.53
N THR A 96 6.26 4.25 17.40
CA THR A 96 5.86 2.85 17.59
C THR A 96 5.74 2.07 16.27
N GLY A 97 5.50 2.77 15.16
CA GLY A 97 5.16 2.15 13.87
C GLY A 97 3.70 1.72 13.75
N GLU A 98 2.89 1.86 14.81
CA GLU A 98 1.51 1.39 14.83
C GLU A 98 0.59 2.26 13.96
N PRO A 99 -0.27 1.66 13.12
CA PRO A 99 -1.29 2.40 12.39
C PRO A 99 -2.26 3.12 13.34
N LEU A 100 -2.57 4.38 13.04
CA LEU A 100 -3.49 5.20 13.83
C LEU A 100 -4.96 4.99 13.43
N SER A 101 -5.19 4.33 12.30
CA SER A 101 -6.49 3.96 11.76
C SER A 101 -6.33 2.88 10.67
N ASN A 102 -7.46 2.42 10.13
CA ASN A 102 -7.47 1.74 8.84
C ASN A 102 -6.86 2.62 7.73
N ALA A 103 -6.33 1.98 6.70
CA ALA A 103 -5.97 2.61 5.43
C ALA A 103 -7.23 3.03 4.67
N ILE A 104 -7.24 4.23 4.10
CA ILE A 104 -8.31 4.66 3.18
C ILE A 104 -7.90 4.29 1.76
N VAL A 105 -8.67 3.39 1.14
CA VAL A 105 -8.34 2.78 -0.15
C VAL A 105 -8.62 3.74 -1.30
N TRP A 106 -7.89 3.63 -2.41
CA TRP A 106 -8.06 4.50 -3.58
C TRP A 106 -9.50 4.61 -4.10
N GLN A 107 -10.30 3.54 -3.96
CA GLN A 107 -11.72 3.46 -4.37
C GLN A 107 -12.66 4.31 -3.51
N ASP A 108 -12.20 4.72 -2.32
CA ASP A 108 -13.00 5.45 -1.36
C ASP A 108 -13.44 6.82 -1.88
N THR A 109 -14.73 7.14 -1.71
CA THR A 109 -15.35 8.38 -2.18
C THR A 109 -15.69 9.37 -1.06
N ARG A 110 -15.28 9.12 0.19
CA ARG A 110 -15.70 9.92 1.36
C ARG A 110 -15.32 11.40 1.28
N SER A 111 -14.27 11.72 0.53
CA SER A 111 -13.81 13.11 0.38
C SER A 111 -14.51 13.89 -0.74
N THR A 112 -15.58 13.35 -1.35
CA THR A 112 -16.27 14.00 -2.47
C THR A 112 -16.81 15.38 -2.11
N GLU A 113 -17.46 15.51 -0.94
CA GLU A 113 -18.02 16.79 -0.49
C GLU A 113 -16.94 17.83 -0.19
N PHE A 114 -15.84 17.40 0.46
CA PHE A 114 -14.68 18.26 0.69
C PHE A 114 -14.11 18.81 -0.61
N LEU A 115 -13.97 17.96 -1.63
CA LEU A 115 -13.44 18.34 -2.94
C LEU A 115 -14.39 19.27 -3.71
N ALA A 116 -15.71 19.12 -3.55
CA ALA A 116 -16.70 20.02 -4.14
C ALA A 116 -16.65 21.44 -3.54
N GLY A 117 -16.11 21.58 -2.32
CA GLY A 117 -15.90 22.86 -1.65
C GLY A 117 -14.66 23.64 -2.12
N LEU A 118 -13.79 23.06 -2.95
CA LEU A 118 -12.58 23.75 -3.43
C LEU A 118 -12.93 24.89 -4.41
N SER A 119 -12.31 26.05 -4.22
CA SER A 119 -12.39 27.17 -5.15
C SER A 119 -11.77 26.84 -6.52
N GLN A 120 -12.14 27.58 -7.56
CA GLN A 120 -11.58 27.38 -8.90
C GLN A 120 -10.06 27.60 -8.95
N ASP A 121 -9.55 28.53 -8.16
CA ASP A 121 -8.11 28.81 -8.09
C ASP A 121 -7.35 27.66 -7.43
N GLU A 122 -7.89 27.06 -6.36
CA GLU A 122 -7.33 25.87 -5.73
C GLU A 122 -7.34 24.67 -6.70
N GLN A 123 -8.46 24.44 -7.38
CA GLN A 123 -8.57 23.36 -8.36
C GLN A 123 -7.58 23.53 -9.52
N THR A 124 -7.42 24.75 -10.03
CA THR A 124 -6.45 25.09 -11.08
C THR A 124 -5.03 24.87 -10.61
N THR A 125 -4.71 25.30 -9.39
CA THR A 125 -3.39 25.14 -8.78
C THR A 125 -3.03 23.66 -8.62
N ILE A 126 -3.96 22.84 -8.13
CA ILE A 126 -3.75 21.39 -7.96
C ILE A 126 -3.49 20.74 -9.32
N ARG A 127 -4.32 21.02 -10.33
CA ARG A 127 -4.15 20.48 -11.70
C ARG A 127 -2.79 20.87 -12.29
N PHE A 128 -2.40 22.13 -12.16
CA PHE A 128 -1.13 22.63 -12.67
C PHE A 128 0.07 21.95 -12.01
N LYS A 129 0.06 21.81 -10.68
CA LYS A 129 1.19 21.25 -9.93
C LYS A 129 1.32 19.73 -10.05
N THR A 130 0.20 19.03 -10.19
CA THR A 130 0.17 17.57 -10.04
C THR A 130 -0.17 16.83 -11.34
N GLY A 131 -0.76 17.51 -12.31
CA GLY A 131 -1.36 16.87 -13.50
C GLY A 131 -2.64 16.08 -13.20
N LEU A 132 -3.10 16.07 -11.95
CA LEU A 132 -4.24 15.27 -11.50
C LEU A 132 -5.55 16.04 -11.61
N THR A 133 -6.63 15.32 -11.85
CA THR A 133 -7.99 15.85 -11.75
C THR A 133 -8.43 15.97 -10.29
N ILE A 134 -9.46 16.77 -10.02
CA ILE A 134 -10.08 16.88 -8.71
C ILE A 134 -11.05 15.71 -8.55
N ALA A 135 -10.63 14.69 -7.81
CA ALA A 135 -11.40 13.46 -7.61
C ALA A 135 -11.04 12.82 -6.27
N PRO A 136 -11.98 12.10 -5.61
CA PRO A 136 -11.70 11.44 -4.33
C PRO A 136 -10.69 10.30 -4.45
N TYR A 137 -10.32 9.91 -5.68
CA TYR A 137 -9.32 8.89 -5.98
C TYR A 137 -7.96 9.12 -5.31
N PHE A 138 -7.49 10.38 -5.22
CA PHE A 138 -6.11 10.69 -4.84
C PHE A 138 -5.88 10.81 -3.33
N ALA A 139 -4.63 10.62 -2.90
CA ALA A 139 -4.24 10.54 -1.48
C ALA A 139 -4.42 11.85 -0.69
N GLY A 140 -4.29 13.01 -1.33
CA GLY A 140 -4.28 14.31 -0.60
C GLY A 140 -5.55 14.58 0.19
N SER A 141 -6.72 14.33 -0.40
CA SER A 141 -8.01 14.53 0.28
C SER A 141 -8.27 13.46 1.35
N LYS A 142 -7.76 12.24 1.16
CA LYS A 142 -7.80 11.16 2.16
C LYS A 142 -6.94 11.50 3.38
N MET A 143 -5.73 12.00 3.16
CA MET A 143 -4.85 12.48 4.22
C MET A 143 -5.49 13.62 5.00
N ASN A 144 -6.07 14.61 4.31
CA ASN A 144 -6.83 15.67 4.96
C ASN A 144 -7.97 15.11 5.83
N TRP A 145 -8.72 14.12 5.32
CA TRP A 145 -9.78 13.47 6.08
C TRP A 145 -9.23 12.77 7.33
N LEU A 146 -8.14 12.01 7.22
CA LEU A 146 -7.51 11.31 8.35
C LEU A 146 -7.07 12.28 9.45
N LEU A 147 -6.29 13.30 9.08
CA LEU A 147 -5.84 14.33 10.01
C LEU A 147 -7.01 15.12 10.61
N THR A 148 -8.09 15.29 9.86
CA THR A 148 -9.27 16.01 10.34
C THR A 148 -10.16 15.13 11.21
N ASN A 149 -10.27 13.82 11.03
CA ASN A 149 -11.33 13.00 11.64
C ASN A 149 -10.83 11.91 12.58
N VAL A 150 -9.59 11.46 12.46
CA VAL A 150 -9.01 10.43 13.34
C VAL A 150 -8.38 11.13 14.54
N PRO A 151 -8.93 11.03 15.77
CA PRO A 151 -8.42 11.75 16.92
C PRO A 151 -6.94 11.46 17.21
N ALA A 152 -6.53 10.20 17.02
CA ALA A 152 -5.14 9.78 17.21
C ALA A 152 -4.17 10.41 16.18
N ALA A 153 -4.66 10.80 15.00
CA ALA A 153 -3.86 11.41 13.94
C ALA A 153 -3.79 12.94 14.02
N ARG A 154 -4.56 13.58 14.90
CA ARG A 154 -4.63 15.06 15.00
C ARG A 154 -3.39 15.70 15.61
N GLY A 155 -2.48 14.92 16.19
CA GLY A 155 -1.30 15.42 16.91
C GLY A 155 -1.69 16.18 18.18
N VAL A 156 -1.16 15.76 19.33
CA VAL A 156 -0.97 16.72 20.43
C VAL A 156 0.40 17.35 20.14
N ASN A 157 0.43 18.67 19.93
CA ASN A 157 1.66 19.45 19.72
C ASN A 157 2.76 19.08 20.71
#